data_AF-A0A6L8DRJ5-F1
#
_entry.id   AF-A0A6L8DRJ5-F1
#
_cell.length_a   1.000
_cell.length_b   1.000
_cell.length_c   1.000
_cell.angle_alpha   90.00
_cell.angle_beta   90.00
_cell.angle_gamma   90.00
#
_symmetry.space_group_name_H-M   'P 1'
#
loop_
_entity.id
_entity.type
_entity.pdbx_description
1 polymer ?
#
loop_
_entity_poly.entity_id
_entity_poly.type
_entity_poly.pdbx_seq_one_letter_code
_entity_poly.pdbx_strand_id
1 'polypeptide(L)'
;MSGRDATAAGMSRREAVRLLGAGTGFGLAALWGSDASPRAAGRQATGQGASSVVFPDGAIVRTVLADVDPVEIGSGATLFHEHLSFDYASPPAEPRRPGTPAPPAPTNEEMVDLLVEELRMAAFDGVSCIVDSSIGPRTAQQLANLTAMATRSGIHIVVGGSYFLQPRYPEAIAGLDEDMLAAHLIEQAARERWGALGEVGSSFPAMHDDERRMIRAVSQVHRRTGLPIFTHVPHESCPSCAIEQIDLYESAGVDMAHLCIGHLSTIQQSDDPGWETHKEIAGRGAFIGFDTVGHRMSASFIPEREKVDMVLNALEAGYEDHILLSSDFANTAQIKANWGNGFSTVLVQFVPKLRYYGVPDETIRKILVDNPRRWLAHVPGAA
;
A
#
# COMPACT_ATOMS: atom_id res chain seq x y z
N MET A 1 19.00 -55.58 -19.48
CA MET A 1 18.39 -55.09 -18.22
C MET A 1 19.48 -54.26 -17.55
N SER A 2 19.42 -52.96 -17.29
CA SER A 2 18.36 -51.97 -17.04
C SER A 2 18.98 -50.61 -17.43
N GLY A 3 18.36 -49.70 -18.19
CA GLY A 3 17.19 -48.91 -17.81
C GLY A 3 17.65 -47.60 -17.15
N ARG A 4 17.94 -46.56 -17.94
CA ARG A 4 18.15 -45.18 -17.48
C ARG A 4 16.84 -44.42 -17.68
N ASP A 5 16.16 -44.07 -16.61
CA ASP A 5 15.03 -43.14 -16.63
C ASP A 5 15.54 -41.70 -16.49
N ALA A 6 15.34 -40.93 -17.55
CA ALA A 6 15.47 -39.47 -17.53
C ALA A 6 14.12 -38.90 -17.06
N THR A 7 14.10 -38.30 -15.88
CA THR A 7 12.95 -37.51 -15.41
C THR A 7 12.90 -36.21 -16.20
N ALA A 8 11.85 -36.06 -17.01
CA ALA A 8 11.50 -34.81 -17.67
C ALA A 8 11.17 -33.74 -16.62
N ALA A 9 12.00 -32.71 -16.52
CA ALA A 9 11.68 -31.51 -15.76
C ALA A 9 10.58 -30.75 -16.52
N GLY A 10 9.41 -30.58 -15.89
CA GLY A 10 8.33 -29.77 -16.43
C GLY A 10 8.73 -28.30 -16.49
N MET A 11 8.34 -27.61 -17.56
CA MET A 11 8.54 -26.19 -17.77
C MET A 11 7.90 -25.39 -16.63
N SER A 12 8.66 -24.48 -16.01
CA SER A 12 8.14 -23.58 -14.98
C SER A 12 7.16 -22.56 -15.60
N ARG A 13 6.19 -22.06 -14.83
CA ARG A 13 5.30 -20.97 -15.29
C ARG A 13 6.11 -19.75 -15.78
N ARG A 14 7.26 -19.47 -15.16
CA ARG A 14 8.22 -18.43 -15.56
C ARG A 14 8.77 -18.61 -16.98
N GLU A 15 9.00 -19.85 -17.41
CA GLU A 15 9.46 -20.17 -18.77
C GLU A 15 8.30 -20.11 -19.78
N ALA A 16 7.11 -20.55 -19.38
CA ALA A 16 5.92 -20.47 -20.23
C ALA A 16 5.51 -19.01 -20.54
N VAL A 17 5.56 -18.12 -19.54
CA VAL A 17 5.28 -16.69 -19.71
C VAL A 17 6.31 -16.02 -20.62
N ARG A 18 7.60 -16.36 -20.48
CA ARG A 18 8.67 -15.84 -21.38
C ARG A 18 8.52 -16.31 -22.82
N LEU A 19 8.10 -17.56 -23.03
CA LEU A 19 7.90 -18.10 -24.38
C LEU A 19 6.74 -17.42 -25.11
N LEU A 20 5.66 -17.10 -24.40
CA LEU A 20 4.50 -16.39 -24.96
C LEU A 20 4.83 -14.92 -25.28
N GLY A 21 5.71 -14.27 -24.49
CA GLY A 21 6.15 -12.89 -24.72
C GLY A 21 7.16 -12.69 -25.87
N ALA A 22 7.85 -13.75 -26.31
CA ALA A 22 8.85 -13.67 -27.39
C ALA A 22 8.25 -13.76 -28.81
N GLY A 23 6.94 -13.98 -28.94
CA GLY A 23 6.29 -14.34 -30.22
C GLY A 23 5.87 -13.20 -31.15
N THR A 24 6.02 -11.92 -30.79
CA THR A 24 5.44 -10.79 -31.58
C THR A 24 6.42 -9.66 -31.93
N GLY A 25 7.72 -9.93 -31.95
CA GLY A 25 8.74 -8.90 -32.21
C GLY A 25 9.61 -9.15 -33.45
N PHE A 26 9.05 -9.11 -34.66
CA PHE A 26 9.85 -8.96 -35.88
C PHE A 26 9.14 -8.04 -36.88
N GLY A 27 9.73 -6.86 -37.14
CA GLY A 27 9.30 -5.98 -38.24
C GLY A 27 9.69 -4.52 -38.09
N LEU A 28 10.98 -4.20 -37.96
CA LEU A 28 11.50 -2.85 -38.19
C LEU A 28 12.16 -2.81 -39.58
N ALA A 29 11.49 -2.19 -40.55
CA ALA A 29 12.11 -1.72 -41.78
C ALA A 29 11.48 -0.37 -42.18
N ALA A 30 12.33 0.64 -42.29
CA ALA A 30 12.01 2.04 -42.51
C ALA A 30 11.46 2.31 -43.91
N LEU A 31 10.51 3.25 -44.03
CA LEU A 31 10.34 4.10 -45.22
C LEU A 31 9.68 5.44 -44.81
N TRP A 32 10.42 6.54 -45.03
CA TRP A 32 9.86 7.90 -45.06
C TRP A 32 9.03 8.06 -46.35
N GLY A 33 7.78 8.47 -46.20
CA GLY A 33 6.87 8.79 -47.29
C GLY A 33 5.58 9.42 -46.76
N SER A 34 5.24 10.57 -47.32
CA SER A 34 4.12 11.46 -47.02
C SER A 34 2.73 10.86 -47.22
N ASP A 35 1.76 11.45 -46.51
CA ASP A 35 0.29 11.42 -46.72
C ASP A 35 -0.44 10.08 -46.67
N ALA A 36 -1.06 9.79 -45.51
CA ALA A 36 -2.36 9.12 -45.46
C ALA A 36 -3.02 9.27 -44.07
N SER A 37 -4.24 9.78 -44.05
CA SER A 37 -5.11 9.88 -42.87
C SER A 37 -5.39 8.51 -42.23
N PRO A 38 -5.44 8.38 -40.90
CA PRO A 38 -5.85 7.13 -40.28
C PRO A 38 -7.38 7.00 -40.30
N ARG A 39 -7.88 6.10 -41.15
CA ARG A 39 -9.24 5.57 -41.04
C ARG A 39 -9.32 4.62 -39.84
N ALA A 40 -10.35 4.82 -39.04
CA ALA A 40 -10.73 4.02 -37.90
C ALA A 40 -10.83 2.53 -38.25
N ALA A 41 -10.21 1.70 -37.41
CA ALA A 41 -10.54 0.29 -37.25
C ALA A 41 -10.81 0.06 -35.77
N GLY A 42 -12.08 0.25 -35.38
CA GLY A 42 -12.57 -0.13 -34.07
C GLY A 42 -12.50 -1.64 -33.90
N ARG A 43 -11.72 -2.09 -32.92
CA ARG A 43 -11.96 -3.39 -32.28
C ARG A 43 -12.60 -3.11 -30.93
N GLN A 44 -13.93 -3.19 -30.92
CA GLN A 44 -14.68 -3.42 -29.69
C GLN A 44 -14.26 -4.79 -29.14
N ALA A 45 -13.41 -4.79 -28.11
CA ALA A 45 -13.27 -5.92 -27.22
C ALA A 45 -14.37 -5.77 -26.14
N THR A 46 -15.56 -6.30 -26.43
CA THR A 46 -16.63 -6.41 -25.44
C THR A 46 -16.41 -7.67 -24.59
N GLY A 47 -15.96 -7.44 -23.35
CA GLY A 47 -16.41 -8.10 -22.12
C GLY A 47 -16.20 -9.61 -21.95
N GLN A 48 -15.33 -9.97 -20.99
CA GLN A 48 -15.51 -10.98 -19.92
C GLN A 48 -14.12 -11.22 -19.25
N GLY A 49 -13.90 -11.08 -17.94
CA GLY A 49 -14.80 -10.87 -16.81
C GLY A 49 -14.35 -9.73 -15.91
N ALA A 50 -15.29 -8.85 -15.57
CA ALA A 50 -15.12 -8.03 -14.38
C ALA A 50 -15.13 -8.98 -13.18
N SER A 51 -14.00 -9.08 -12.48
CA SER A 51 -13.99 -9.53 -11.09
C SER A 51 -14.95 -8.63 -10.33
N SER A 52 -16.16 -9.11 -10.07
CA SER A 52 -17.11 -8.44 -9.20
C SER A 52 -16.77 -8.87 -7.78
N VAL A 53 -15.88 -8.14 -7.12
CA VAL A 53 -15.71 -8.26 -5.68
C VAL A 53 -17.09 -8.21 -5.04
N VAL A 54 -17.42 -9.22 -4.24
CA VAL A 54 -18.66 -9.27 -3.49
C VAL A 54 -18.36 -8.74 -2.10
N PHE A 55 -19.13 -7.74 -1.68
CA PHE A 55 -19.04 -7.16 -0.35
C PHE A 55 -20.20 -7.69 0.51
N PRO A 56 -20.01 -7.87 1.83
CA PRO A 56 -21.11 -8.16 2.74
C PRO A 56 -22.19 -7.08 2.67
N ASP A 57 -23.45 -7.45 2.92
CA ASP A 57 -24.55 -6.50 3.02
C ASP A 57 -24.26 -5.46 4.11
N GLY A 58 -24.38 -4.17 3.77
CA GLY A 58 -24.10 -3.06 4.68
C GLY A 58 -22.61 -2.76 4.87
N ALA A 59 -21.71 -3.36 4.07
CA ALA A 59 -20.30 -2.98 4.07
C ALA A 59 -20.11 -1.55 3.58
N ILE A 60 -19.16 -0.85 4.18
CA ILE A 60 -18.75 0.51 3.82
C ILE A 60 -17.23 0.59 3.68
N VAL A 61 -16.76 1.65 3.02
CA VAL A 61 -15.42 2.18 3.23
C VAL A 61 -15.56 3.55 3.90
N ARG A 62 -14.92 3.72 5.07
CA ARG A 62 -14.94 4.98 5.80
C ARG A 62 -13.83 5.90 5.32
N THR A 63 -14.22 6.97 4.62
CA THR A 63 -13.32 8.04 4.21
C THR A 63 -13.43 9.24 5.16
N VAL A 64 -12.50 10.18 5.04
CA VAL A 64 -12.51 11.44 5.80
C VAL A 64 -13.79 12.26 5.55
N LEU A 65 -14.39 12.16 4.35
CA LEU A 65 -15.58 12.92 3.96
C LEU A 65 -16.89 12.20 4.29
N ALA A 66 -16.93 10.87 4.08
CA ALA A 66 -18.14 10.08 4.22
C ALA A 66 -17.84 8.59 4.37
N ASP A 67 -18.82 7.85 4.88
CA ASP A 67 -18.90 6.41 4.70
C ASP A 67 -19.52 6.18 3.32
N VAL A 68 -18.81 5.48 2.45
CA VAL A 68 -19.22 5.24 1.06
C VAL A 68 -19.41 3.75 0.81
N ASP A 69 -20.22 3.39 -0.18
CA ASP A 69 -20.27 2.01 -0.64
C ASP A 69 -18.88 1.61 -1.19
N PRO A 70 -18.34 0.42 -0.88
CA PRO A 70 -17.06 -0.01 -1.43
C PRO A 70 -16.96 0.11 -2.95
N VAL A 71 -18.08 0.03 -3.70
CA VAL A 71 -18.13 0.23 -5.15
C VAL A 71 -17.90 1.70 -5.59
N GLU A 72 -18.07 2.67 -4.69
CA GLU A 72 -17.88 4.10 -4.96
C GLU A 72 -16.41 4.54 -4.89
N ILE A 73 -15.52 3.77 -4.24
CA ILE A 73 -14.05 3.98 -4.28
C ILE A 73 -13.49 4.00 -5.73
N GLY A 74 -14.29 3.52 -6.69
CA GLY A 74 -14.04 3.66 -8.12
C GLY A 74 -13.19 2.53 -8.70
N SER A 75 -12.77 2.70 -9.95
CA SER A 75 -11.94 1.72 -10.67
C SER A 75 -10.45 2.07 -10.67
N GLY A 76 -10.06 3.17 -10.01
CA GLY A 76 -8.68 3.58 -9.86
C GLY A 76 -7.95 2.78 -8.79
N ALA A 77 -6.64 2.97 -8.73
CA ALA A 77 -5.79 2.32 -7.75
C ALA A 77 -6.05 2.88 -6.34
N THR A 78 -6.02 1.99 -5.36
CA THR A 78 -5.99 2.36 -3.94
C THR A 78 -4.61 2.08 -3.39
N LEU A 79 -3.98 3.11 -2.80
CA LEU A 79 -2.70 3.01 -2.11
C LEU A 79 -2.97 2.87 -0.62
N PHE A 80 -2.63 1.72 -0.05
CA PHE A 80 -3.06 1.33 1.30
C PHE A 80 -2.19 1.91 2.42
N HIS A 81 -1.06 2.54 2.09
CA HIS A 81 -0.11 3.08 3.04
C HIS A 81 0.67 4.27 2.46
N GLU A 82 0.22 5.50 2.72
CA GLU A 82 0.93 6.75 2.39
C GLU A 82 0.85 7.75 3.56
N HIS A 83 1.64 8.83 3.56
CA HIS A 83 1.65 9.80 4.66
C HIS A 83 1.41 11.25 4.21
N LEU A 84 0.16 11.65 4.02
CA LEU A 84 -0.26 13.01 3.66
C LEU A 84 -0.10 14.03 4.79
N SER A 85 -0.12 13.56 6.04
CA SER A 85 -0.03 14.40 7.24
C SER A 85 1.41 14.65 7.74
N PHE A 86 2.43 14.20 6.99
CA PHE A 86 3.83 14.31 7.41
C PHE A 86 4.38 15.73 7.26
N ASP A 87 5.40 16.08 8.05
CA ASP A 87 6.07 17.39 7.94
C ASP A 87 6.91 17.43 6.66
N TYR A 88 6.27 17.91 5.60
CA TYR A 88 6.87 18.18 4.31
C TYR A 88 7.68 19.48 4.36
N ALA A 89 8.65 19.56 5.27
CA ALA A 89 9.53 20.70 5.45
C ALA A 89 10.44 20.88 4.23
N SER A 90 9.97 21.71 3.30
CA SER A 90 10.64 22.21 2.10
C SER A 90 11.03 21.19 1.02
N PRO A 91 10.85 21.55 -0.26
CA PRO A 91 11.53 20.83 -1.34
C PRO A 91 13.05 20.84 -1.11
N PRO A 92 13.81 19.85 -1.65
CA PRO A 92 15.26 19.90 -1.62
C PRO A 92 15.72 21.27 -2.12
N ALA A 93 16.67 21.86 -1.40
CA ALA A 93 17.11 23.23 -1.65
C ALA A 93 17.44 23.41 -3.13
N GLU A 94 16.70 24.29 -3.83
CA GLU A 94 17.08 24.65 -5.19
C GLU A 94 18.54 25.11 -5.19
N PRO A 95 19.34 24.73 -6.21
CA PRO A 95 20.70 25.20 -6.32
C PRO A 95 20.71 26.73 -6.44
N ARG A 96 20.98 27.39 -5.31
CA ARG A 96 21.02 28.84 -5.20
C ARG A 96 22.44 29.35 -5.27
N ARG A 97 22.60 30.58 -5.75
CA ARG A 97 23.89 31.26 -5.70
C ARG A 97 24.36 31.33 -4.25
N PRO A 98 25.66 31.12 -3.96
CA PRO A 98 26.20 31.31 -2.62
C PRO A 98 25.79 32.66 -2.04
N GLY A 99 25.30 32.68 -0.80
CA GLY A 99 24.82 33.89 -0.12
C GLY A 99 23.37 34.27 -0.41
N THR A 100 22.62 33.51 -1.22
CA THR A 100 21.16 33.70 -1.35
C THR A 100 20.49 33.20 -0.06
N PRO A 101 19.65 34.01 0.61
CA PRO A 101 18.88 33.55 1.76
C PRO A 101 18.00 32.35 1.41
N ALA A 102 17.77 31.47 2.39
CA ALA A 102 16.75 30.44 2.31
C ALA A 102 15.37 31.11 2.10
N PRO A 103 14.44 30.48 1.35
CA PRO A 103 13.09 31.01 1.28
C PRO A 103 12.44 30.91 2.67
N PRO A 104 11.41 31.72 2.97
CA PRO A 104 10.61 31.47 4.15
C PRO A 104 10.02 30.05 4.09
N ALA A 105 9.82 29.45 5.26
CA ALA A 105 9.09 28.19 5.34
C ALA A 105 7.67 28.40 4.78
N PRO A 106 7.13 27.45 4.02
CA PRO A 106 5.78 27.55 3.49
C PRO A 106 4.77 27.57 4.64
N THR A 107 3.67 28.28 4.44
CA THR A 107 2.50 28.26 5.33
C THR A 107 1.76 26.92 5.20
N ASN A 108 0.91 26.61 6.20
CA ASN A 108 0.04 25.43 6.12
C ASN A 108 -0.84 25.44 4.86
N GLU A 109 -1.40 26.59 4.49
CA GLU A 109 -2.25 26.70 3.30
C GLU A 109 -1.48 26.40 2.02
N GLU A 110 -0.27 26.96 1.87
CA GLU A 110 0.60 26.68 0.70
C GLU A 110 0.97 25.19 0.60
N MET A 111 1.16 24.51 1.74
CA MET A 111 1.40 23.06 1.76
C MET A 111 0.17 22.24 1.41
N VAL A 112 -1.02 22.65 1.87
CA VAL A 112 -2.28 22.03 1.46
C VAL A 112 -2.52 22.23 -0.02
N ASP A 113 -2.27 23.43 -0.56
CA ASP A 113 -2.37 23.73 -1.99
C ASP A 113 -1.45 22.84 -2.83
N LEU A 114 -0.20 22.71 -2.41
CA LEU A 114 0.78 21.82 -3.05
C LEU A 114 0.30 20.36 -3.05
N LEU A 115 -0.11 19.85 -1.90
CA LEU A 115 -0.57 18.46 -1.79
C LEU A 115 -1.87 18.21 -2.56
N VAL A 116 -2.77 19.19 -2.63
CA VAL A 116 -3.96 19.09 -3.49
C VAL A 116 -3.56 18.92 -4.96
N GLU A 117 -2.56 19.65 -5.43
CA GLU A 117 -2.08 19.51 -6.81
C GLU A 117 -1.37 18.16 -7.04
N GLU A 118 -0.53 17.71 -6.09
CA GLU A 118 0.09 16.37 -6.14
C GLU A 118 -0.98 15.26 -6.19
N LEU A 119 -2.05 15.38 -5.41
CA LEU A 119 -3.16 14.44 -5.41
C LEU A 119 -3.97 14.50 -6.71
N ARG A 120 -4.19 15.67 -7.30
CA ARG A 120 -4.83 15.78 -8.63
C ARG A 120 -4.01 15.11 -9.72
N MET A 121 -2.69 15.27 -9.68
CA MET A 121 -1.79 14.59 -10.61
C MET A 121 -1.79 13.07 -10.37
N ALA A 122 -1.84 12.62 -9.11
CA ALA A 122 -2.00 11.20 -8.80
C ALA A 122 -3.34 10.64 -9.31
N ALA A 123 -4.43 11.39 -9.18
CA ALA A 123 -5.73 11.05 -9.74
C ALA A 123 -5.71 10.96 -11.26
N PHE A 124 -5.04 11.90 -11.93
CA PHE A 124 -4.82 11.85 -13.37
C PHE A 124 -4.06 10.57 -13.79
N ASP A 125 -3.05 10.17 -13.00
CA ASP A 125 -2.28 8.94 -13.22
C ASP A 125 -3.05 7.65 -12.85
N GLY A 126 -4.25 7.77 -12.27
CA GLY A 126 -5.16 6.66 -12.01
C GLY A 126 -5.34 6.25 -10.55
N VAL A 127 -4.84 7.02 -9.58
CA VAL A 127 -5.11 6.80 -8.15
C VAL A 127 -6.51 7.31 -7.79
N SER A 128 -7.36 6.48 -7.17
CA SER A 128 -8.68 6.93 -6.70
C SER A 128 -8.78 7.03 -5.18
N CYS A 129 -7.96 6.28 -4.45
CA CYS A 129 -7.99 6.27 -2.99
C CYS A 129 -6.59 6.16 -2.39
N ILE A 130 -6.39 6.87 -1.26
CA ILE A 130 -5.19 6.80 -0.45
C ILE A 130 -5.61 6.57 1.00
N VAL A 131 -4.92 5.67 1.69
CA VAL A 131 -4.98 5.54 3.15
C VAL A 131 -3.85 6.38 3.73
N ASP A 132 -4.22 7.46 4.43
CA ASP A 132 -3.26 8.31 5.16
C ASP A 132 -2.91 7.65 6.50
N SER A 133 -1.67 7.21 6.62
CA SER A 133 -1.12 6.58 7.82
C SER A 133 -0.65 7.62 8.82
N SER A 134 -1.05 7.44 10.08
CA SER A 134 -0.59 8.26 11.19
C SER A 134 0.39 7.50 12.06
N ILE A 135 1.37 8.22 12.60
CA ILE A 135 2.27 7.73 13.64
C ILE A 135 1.76 8.03 15.06
N GLY A 136 0.55 8.59 15.21
CA GLY A 136 -0.06 8.93 16.51
C GLY A 136 -1.36 9.75 16.39
N PRO A 137 -1.80 10.43 17.47
CA PRO A 137 -3.00 11.26 17.45
C PRO A 137 -2.90 12.45 16.51
N ARG A 138 -3.99 12.74 15.79
CA ARG A 138 -4.07 13.93 14.92
C ARG A 138 -4.62 15.14 15.66
N THR A 139 -4.09 16.30 15.31
CA THR A 139 -4.67 17.60 15.66
C THR A 139 -5.89 17.92 14.79
N ALA A 140 -6.73 18.85 15.26
CA ALA A 140 -7.87 19.33 14.46
C ALA A 140 -7.42 19.95 13.13
N GLN A 141 -6.26 20.61 13.09
CA GLN A 141 -5.71 21.19 11.85
C GLN A 141 -5.30 20.10 10.85
N GLN A 142 -4.69 19.00 11.30
CA GLN A 142 -4.33 17.88 10.42
C GLN A 142 -5.58 17.22 9.82
N LEU A 143 -6.62 17.00 10.61
CA LEU A 143 -7.89 16.47 10.10
C LEU A 143 -8.56 17.43 9.11
N ALA A 144 -8.52 18.74 9.39
CA ALA A 144 -9.01 19.76 8.47
C ALA A 144 -8.22 19.80 7.15
N ASN A 145 -6.90 19.62 7.21
CA ASN A 145 -6.05 19.54 6.03
C ASN A 145 -6.42 18.31 5.17
N LEU A 146 -6.57 17.12 5.77
CA LEU A 146 -7.01 15.92 5.02
C LEU A 146 -8.39 16.09 4.40
N THR A 147 -9.31 16.73 5.11
CA THR A 147 -10.65 17.07 4.58
C THR A 147 -10.56 18.01 3.38
N ALA A 148 -9.73 19.05 3.46
CA ALA A 148 -9.49 19.99 2.38
C ALA A 148 -8.84 19.30 1.17
N MET A 149 -7.85 18.43 1.40
CA MET A 149 -7.18 17.65 0.37
C MET A 149 -8.16 16.74 -0.38
N ALA A 150 -8.96 15.93 0.34
CA ALA A 150 -9.96 15.07 -0.26
C ALA A 150 -10.99 15.87 -1.08
N THR A 151 -11.53 16.95 -0.48
CA THR A 151 -12.55 17.80 -1.12
C THR A 151 -12.04 18.45 -2.41
N ARG A 152 -10.81 18.98 -2.40
CA ARG A 152 -10.28 19.79 -3.51
C ARG A 152 -9.59 18.97 -4.60
N SER A 153 -9.09 17.78 -4.27
CA SER A 153 -8.44 16.88 -5.23
C SER A 153 -9.41 15.89 -5.87
N GLY A 154 -10.47 15.49 -5.15
CA GLY A 154 -11.40 14.45 -5.58
C GLY A 154 -10.94 13.02 -5.31
N ILE A 155 -9.76 12.83 -4.68
CA ILE A 155 -9.32 11.51 -4.20
C ILE A 155 -10.03 11.16 -2.89
N HIS A 156 -10.42 9.89 -2.74
CA HIS A 156 -10.87 9.36 -1.46
C HIS A 156 -9.69 9.23 -0.50
N ILE A 157 -9.76 9.87 0.66
CA ILE A 157 -8.78 9.70 1.73
C ILE A 157 -9.40 8.87 2.84
N VAL A 158 -8.85 7.70 3.11
CA VAL A 158 -9.14 6.90 4.30
C VAL A 158 -8.18 7.33 5.39
N VAL A 159 -8.69 7.69 6.56
CA VAL A 159 -7.86 8.10 7.69
C VAL A 159 -7.42 6.84 8.43
N GLY A 160 -6.15 6.46 8.29
CA GLY A 160 -5.53 5.42 9.11
C GLY A 160 -5.12 5.98 10.47
N GLY A 161 -5.36 5.24 11.55
CA GLY A 161 -4.88 5.67 12.85
C GLY A 161 -4.61 4.53 13.81
N SER A 162 -3.54 4.69 14.57
CA SER A 162 -3.13 3.89 15.73
C SER A 162 -1.92 4.57 16.37
N TYR A 163 -1.11 3.83 17.10
CA TYR A 163 0.22 4.27 17.52
C TYR A 163 1.28 3.40 16.86
N PHE A 164 2.35 4.05 16.42
CA PHE A 164 3.45 3.44 15.69
C PHE A 164 4.34 2.57 16.59
N LEU A 165 5.55 3.03 16.90
CA LEU A 165 6.51 2.33 17.75
C LEU A 165 6.47 2.85 19.19
N GLN A 166 6.79 1.98 20.15
CA GLN A 166 6.77 2.30 21.59
C GLN A 166 7.50 3.61 21.95
N PRO A 167 8.67 3.96 21.37
CA PRO A 167 9.35 5.22 21.69
C PRO A 167 8.57 6.49 21.36
N ARG A 168 7.49 6.38 20.57
CA ARG A 168 6.60 7.49 20.20
C ARG A 168 5.30 7.50 21.00
N TYR A 169 5.06 6.52 21.88
CA TYR A 169 3.82 6.45 22.65
C TYR A 169 3.76 7.61 23.64
N PRO A 170 2.66 8.38 23.68
CA PRO A 170 2.49 9.41 24.68
C PRO A 170 2.34 8.78 26.07
N GLU A 171 2.81 9.50 27.10
CA GLU A 171 2.75 9.05 28.50
C GLU A 171 1.32 8.63 28.92
N ALA A 172 0.31 9.32 28.39
CA ALA A 172 -1.10 9.06 28.67
C ALA A 172 -1.57 7.64 28.32
N ILE A 173 -0.90 6.93 27.38
CA ILE A 173 -1.28 5.56 27.00
C ILE A 173 -0.33 4.49 27.54
N ALA A 174 0.89 4.86 27.95
CA ALA A 174 1.94 3.90 28.32
C ALA A 174 1.55 3.02 29.54
N GLY A 175 0.71 3.56 30.43
CA GLY A 175 0.23 2.86 31.63
C GLY A 175 -1.12 2.16 31.49
N LEU A 176 -1.79 2.26 30.33
CA LEU A 176 -3.09 1.63 30.14
C LEU A 176 -2.92 0.10 30.03
N ASP A 177 -3.85 -0.63 30.63
CA ASP A 177 -4.02 -2.05 30.33
C ASP A 177 -4.65 -2.22 28.93
N GLU A 178 -4.73 -3.46 28.48
CA GLU A 178 -5.19 -3.78 27.13
C GLU A 178 -6.62 -3.32 26.84
N ASP A 179 -7.54 -3.50 27.79
CA ASP A 179 -8.96 -3.16 27.61
C ASP A 179 -9.17 -1.64 27.65
N MET A 180 -8.48 -0.93 28.55
CA MET A 180 -8.48 0.52 28.60
C MET A 180 -7.86 1.12 27.34
N LEU A 181 -6.78 0.53 26.83
CA LEU A 181 -6.14 0.97 25.59
C LEU A 181 -7.06 0.74 24.38
N ALA A 182 -7.75 -0.40 24.31
CA ALA A 182 -8.73 -0.66 23.26
C ALA A 182 -9.92 0.33 23.32
N ALA A 183 -10.43 0.64 24.51
CA ALA A 183 -11.47 1.64 24.69
C ALA A 183 -11.01 3.05 24.26
N HIS A 184 -9.80 3.44 24.65
CA HIS A 184 -9.16 4.69 24.22
C HIS A 184 -9.07 4.77 22.69
N LEU A 185 -8.59 3.71 22.04
CA LEU A 185 -8.46 3.65 20.59
C LEU A 185 -9.81 3.72 19.87
N ILE A 186 -10.88 3.14 20.41
CA ILE A 186 -12.23 3.23 19.83
C ILE A 186 -12.79 4.66 19.92
N GLU A 187 -12.63 5.31 21.08
CA GLU A 187 -13.03 6.72 21.23
C GLU A 187 -12.26 7.61 20.24
N GLN A 188 -10.96 7.37 20.12
CA GLN A 188 -10.11 8.10 19.20
C GLN A 188 -10.50 7.84 17.73
N ALA A 189 -10.77 6.58 17.36
CA ALA A 189 -11.23 6.20 16.03
C ALA A 189 -12.55 6.88 15.64
N ALA A 190 -13.50 6.98 16.58
CA ALA A 190 -14.75 7.68 16.36
C ALA A 190 -14.53 9.20 16.18
N ARG A 191 -13.69 9.81 17.03
CA ARG A 191 -13.40 11.25 17.01
C ARG A 191 -12.64 11.69 15.75
N GLU A 192 -11.68 10.89 15.31
CA GLU A 192 -10.84 11.17 14.14
C GLU A 192 -11.34 10.53 12.85
N ARG A 193 -12.47 9.81 12.93
CA ARG A 193 -13.13 9.13 11.81
C ARG A 193 -12.21 8.13 11.09
N TRP A 194 -11.51 7.29 11.85
CA TRP A 194 -10.62 6.29 11.28
C TRP A 194 -11.38 5.30 10.39
N GLY A 195 -10.81 5.00 9.23
CA GLY A 195 -11.28 3.95 8.32
C GLY A 195 -10.35 2.75 8.20
N ALA A 196 -9.18 2.81 8.84
CA ALA A 196 -8.25 1.70 9.02
C ALA A 196 -7.44 1.89 10.32
N LEU A 197 -6.96 0.79 10.90
CA LEU A 197 -6.15 0.72 12.10
C LEU A 197 -4.68 0.55 11.70
N GLY A 198 -3.89 1.62 11.83
CA GLY A 198 -2.48 1.58 11.49
C GLY A 198 -1.81 2.95 11.35
N GLU A 199 -0.50 2.99 11.15
CA GLU A 199 0.39 1.80 11.10
C GLU A 199 0.73 1.29 12.51
N VAL A 200 0.44 0.01 12.79
CA VAL A 200 0.76 -0.60 14.09
C VAL A 200 2.18 -1.14 14.03
N GLY A 201 3.07 -0.57 14.85
CA GLY A 201 4.50 -0.86 14.77
C GLY A 201 4.99 -1.98 15.68
N SER A 202 6.08 -2.60 15.24
CA SER A 202 6.92 -3.46 16.07
C SER A 202 8.38 -3.04 15.93
N SER A 203 9.10 -2.94 17.05
CA SER A 203 10.49 -2.50 17.09
C SER A 203 11.48 -3.59 16.67
N PHE A 204 12.66 -3.15 16.25
CA PHE A 204 13.84 -3.99 16.00
C PHE A 204 14.94 -3.68 17.04
N PRO A 205 15.74 -4.67 17.50
CA PRO A 205 15.78 -6.08 17.11
C PRO A 205 14.70 -6.97 17.75
N ALA A 206 13.88 -6.43 18.65
CA ALA A 206 12.80 -7.16 19.28
C ALA A 206 11.60 -6.25 19.53
N MET A 207 10.41 -6.80 19.32
CA MET A 207 9.16 -6.13 19.68
C MET A 207 9.11 -5.92 21.20
N HIS A 208 8.70 -4.73 21.62
CA HIS A 208 8.52 -4.39 23.04
C HIS A 208 7.22 -4.98 23.60
N ASP A 209 7.13 -5.16 24.91
CA ASP A 209 5.90 -5.67 25.54
C ASP A 209 4.72 -4.70 25.39
N ASP A 210 4.99 -3.39 25.36
CA ASP A 210 3.96 -2.38 25.08
C ASP A 210 3.46 -2.45 23.63
N GLU A 211 4.31 -2.84 22.67
CA GLU A 211 3.89 -3.07 21.27
C GLU A 211 3.06 -4.35 21.15
N ARG A 212 3.43 -5.42 21.86
CA ARG A 212 2.58 -6.63 21.97
C ARG A 212 1.22 -6.30 22.59
N ARG A 213 1.19 -5.43 23.61
CA ARG A 213 -0.07 -4.94 24.22
C ARG A 213 -0.87 -4.10 23.23
N MET A 214 -0.22 -3.22 22.46
CA MET A 214 -0.85 -2.42 21.41
C MET A 214 -1.49 -3.31 20.34
N ILE A 215 -0.78 -4.35 19.85
CA ILE A 215 -1.30 -5.31 18.87
C ILE A 215 -2.57 -6.00 19.39
N ARG A 216 -2.58 -6.47 20.65
CA ARG A 216 -3.77 -7.09 21.23
C ARG A 216 -4.92 -6.10 21.41
N ALA A 217 -4.64 -4.88 21.89
CA ALA A 217 -5.65 -3.82 22.00
C ALA A 217 -6.26 -3.47 20.62
N VAL A 218 -5.43 -3.26 19.60
CA VAL A 218 -5.90 -3.04 18.20
C VAL A 218 -6.72 -4.22 17.69
N SER A 219 -6.35 -5.45 18.04
CA SER A 219 -7.13 -6.65 17.69
C SER A 219 -8.54 -6.61 18.30
N GLN A 220 -8.67 -6.13 19.55
CA GLN A 220 -9.98 -5.89 20.16
C GLN A 220 -10.77 -4.79 19.44
N VAL A 221 -10.10 -3.71 19.02
CA VAL A 221 -10.74 -2.63 18.24
C VAL A 221 -11.28 -3.16 16.92
N HIS A 222 -10.48 -3.92 16.17
CA HIS A 222 -10.90 -4.56 14.93
C HIS A 222 -12.14 -5.43 15.15
N ARG A 223 -12.12 -6.33 16.14
CA ARG A 223 -13.25 -7.21 16.44
C ARG A 223 -14.54 -6.47 16.84
N ARG A 224 -14.44 -5.26 17.40
CA ARG A 224 -15.58 -4.45 17.82
C ARG A 224 -16.11 -3.53 16.72
N THR A 225 -15.25 -3.11 15.78
CA THR A 225 -15.56 -2.06 14.81
C THR A 225 -15.60 -2.55 13.36
N GLY A 226 -14.97 -3.68 13.07
CA GLY A 226 -14.73 -4.19 11.73
C GLY A 226 -13.58 -3.50 11.00
N LEU A 227 -12.97 -2.44 11.57
CA LEU A 227 -11.93 -1.67 10.89
C LEU A 227 -10.74 -2.57 10.53
N PRO A 228 -10.24 -2.51 9.29
CA PRO A 228 -9.08 -3.30 8.87
C PRO A 228 -7.79 -2.81 9.49
N ILE A 229 -6.78 -3.67 9.53
CA ILE A 229 -5.49 -3.40 10.17
C ILE A 229 -4.39 -3.39 9.11
N PHE A 230 -3.46 -2.45 9.22
CA PHE A 230 -2.16 -2.49 8.54
C PHE A 230 -1.02 -2.20 9.51
N THR A 231 0.11 -2.87 9.30
CA THR A 231 1.21 -2.89 10.29
C THR A 231 2.50 -2.33 9.73
N HIS A 232 3.44 -2.06 10.62
CA HIS A 232 4.83 -1.79 10.31
C HIS A 232 5.71 -2.94 10.80
N VAL A 233 6.39 -3.58 9.84
CA VAL A 233 7.52 -4.49 10.09
C VAL A 233 8.81 -3.70 9.93
N PRO A 234 9.82 -3.85 10.82
CA PRO A 234 11.07 -3.10 10.72
C PRO A 234 11.74 -3.16 9.34
N HIS A 235 12.28 -2.03 8.90
CA HIS A 235 12.96 -1.90 7.60
C HIS A 235 14.29 -2.65 7.51
N GLU A 236 14.84 -3.09 8.64
CA GLU A 236 16.11 -3.80 8.79
C GLU A 236 16.09 -5.24 8.25
N SER A 237 15.01 -5.69 7.60
CA SER A 237 14.73 -7.07 7.22
C SER A 237 14.52 -7.96 8.46
N CYS A 238 13.26 -8.16 8.84
CA CYS A 238 12.91 -8.99 9.99
C CYS A 238 11.75 -9.96 9.68
N PRO A 239 12.02 -11.09 8.99
CA PRO A 239 11.04 -12.17 8.79
C PRO A 239 10.34 -12.60 10.08
N SER A 240 11.11 -12.80 11.15
CA SER A 240 10.57 -13.23 12.45
C SER A 240 9.65 -12.19 13.09
N CYS A 241 9.87 -10.89 12.86
CA CYS A 241 8.97 -9.84 13.37
C CYS A 241 7.61 -9.90 12.66
N ALA A 242 7.61 -10.15 11.35
CA ALA A 242 6.37 -10.34 10.59
C ALA A 242 5.60 -11.57 11.06
N ILE A 243 6.30 -12.69 11.32
CA ILE A 243 5.70 -13.92 11.87
C ILE A 243 5.17 -13.71 13.29
N GLU A 244 5.89 -12.98 14.15
CA GLU A 244 5.42 -12.66 15.50
C GLU A 244 4.14 -11.81 15.47
N GLN A 245 4.06 -10.80 14.58
CA GLN A 245 2.84 -10.01 14.42
C GLN A 245 1.64 -10.88 14.03
N ILE A 246 1.79 -11.72 13.00
CA ILE A 246 0.68 -12.55 12.52
C ILE A 246 0.23 -13.57 13.59
N ASP A 247 1.15 -14.14 14.37
CA ASP A 247 0.82 -15.01 15.50
C ASP A 247 0.01 -14.29 16.57
N LEU A 248 0.37 -13.05 16.90
CA LEU A 248 -0.37 -12.25 17.87
C LEU A 248 -1.78 -11.92 17.37
N TYR A 249 -1.93 -11.47 16.12
CA TYR A 249 -3.23 -11.15 15.54
C TYR A 249 -4.15 -12.38 15.42
N GLU A 250 -3.61 -13.52 14.96
CA GLU A 250 -4.36 -14.76 14.86
C GLU A 250 -4.80 -15.25 16.25
N SER A 251 -3.91 -15.22 17.24
CA SER A 251 -4.23 -15.62 18.62
C SER A 251 -5.27 -14.72 19.28
N ALA A 252 -5.35 -13.44 18.88
CA ALA A 252 -6.34 -12.48 19.35
C ALA A 252 -7.70 -12.58 18.62
N GLY A 253 -7.79 -13.44 17.60
CA GLY A 253 -9.00 -13.69 16.82
C GLY A 253 -9.33 -12.58 15.83
N VAL A 254 -8.32 -11.93 15.26
CA VAL A 254 -8.51 -11.03 14.11
C VAL A 254 -8.96 -11.83 12.90
N ASP A 255 -9.89 -11.28 12.12
CA ASP A 255 -10.18 -11.81 10.80
C ASP A 255 -9.02 -11.47 9.87
N MET A 256 -8.21 -12.48 9.54
CA MET A 256 -6.99 -12.31 8.76
C MET A 256 -7.26 -11.71 7.38
N ALA A 257 -8.47 -11.86 6.83
CA ALA A 257 -8.87 -11.20 5.57
C ALA A 257 -8.89 -9.66 5.66
N HIS A 258 -8.79 -9.08 6.86
CA HIS A 258 -8.73 -7.64 7.10
C HIS A 258 -7.38 -7.19 7.69
N LEU A 259 -6.38 -8.08 7.77
CA LEU A 259 -5.03 -7.77 8.22
C LEU A 259 -4.07 -7.63 7.03
N CYS A 260 -3.32 -6.54 6.98
CA CYS A 260 -2.18 -6.36 6.09
C CYS A 260 -0.89 -6.26 6.90
N ILE A 261 0.07 -7.15 6.64
CA ILE A 261 1.42 -7.03 7.21
C ILE A 261 2.25 -6.14 6.28
N GLY A 262 2.62 -4.95 6.74
CA GLY A 262 3.32 -3.95 5.93
C GLY A 262 4.83 -4.15 5.85
N HIS A 263 5.47 -3.33 5.01
CA HIS A 263 6.92 -3.29 4.78
C HIS A 263 7.55 -4.60 4.32
N LEU A 264 6.76 -5.51 3.76
CA LEU A 264 7.26 -6.81 3.31
C LEU A 264 8.18 -6.70 2.08
N SER A 265 8.21 -5.54 1.40
CA SER A 265 9.20 -5.19 0.37
C SER A 265 10.56 -4.78 0.94
N THR A 266 10.78 -4.89 2.25
CA THR A 266 12.05 -4.64 2.96
C THR A 266 12.73 -5.93 3.46
N ILE A 267 12.14 -7.10 3.23
CA ILE A 267 12.75 -8.40 3.55
C ILE A 267 13.84 -8.71 2.53
N GLN A 268 15.05 -9.03 3.00
CA GLN A 268 16.20 -9.34 2.14
C GLN A 268 16.28 -10.83 1.82
N GLN A 269 16.77 -11.16 0.61
CA GLN A 269 16.86 -12.55 0.16
C GLN A 269 17.80 -13.40 1.04
N SER A 270 18.79 -12.77 1.68
CA SER A 270 19.70 -13.43 2.61
C SER A 270 19.03 -13.92 3.89
N ASP A 271 17.98 -13.23 4.32
CA ASP A 271 17.28 -13.54 5.58
C ASP A 271 16.07 -14.45 5.36
N ASP A 272 15.45 -14.38 4.17
CA ASP A 272 14.33 -15.22 3.77
C ASP A 272 14.47 -15.74 2.32
N PRO A 273 15.32 -16.77 2.10
CA PRO A 273 15.52 -17.33 0.77
C PRO A 273 14.23 -17.91 0.19
N GLY A 274 13.77 -17.35 -0.93
CA GLY A 274 12.55 -17.81 -1.59
C GLY A 274 11.27 -17.16 -1.08
N TRP A 275 11.39 -16.18 -0.18
CA TRP A 275 10.29 -15.33 0.29
C TRP A 275 9.19 -16.13 0.99
N GLU A 276 9.58 -17.10 1.82
CA GLU A 276 8.64 -18.00 2.49
C GLU A 276 7.74 -17.25 3.49
N THR A 277 8.24 -16.16 4.08
CA THR A 277 7.46 -15.30 4.98
C THR A 277 6.23 -14.72 4.27
N HIS A 278 6.39 -14.26 3.02
CA HIS A 278 5.26 -13.72 2.25
C HIS A 278 4.20 -14.80 1.99
N LYS A 279 4.63 -16.03 1.66
CA LYS A 279 3.72 -17.17 1.42
C LYS A 279 3.02 -17.62 2.69
N GLU A 280 3.72 -17.64 3.82
CA GLU A 280 3.14 -18.01 5.11
C GLU A 280 2.06 -17.00 5.52
N ILE A 281 2.35 -15.71 5.39
CA ILE A 281 1.39 -14.63 5.69
C ILE A 281 0.12 -14.77 4.85
N ALA A 282 0.26 -14.90 3.53
CA ALA A 282 -0.89 -15.07 2.65
C ALA A 282 -1.60 -16.43 2.84
N GLY A 283 -0.85 -17.49 3.15
CA GLY A 283 -1.39 -18.82 3.46
C GLY A 283 -2.26 -18.84 4.72
N ARG A 284 -2.03 -17.90 5.65
CA ARG A 284 -2.86 -17.66 6.84
C ARG A 284 -4.00 -16.67 6.61
N GLY A 285 -4.17 -16.21 5.36
CA GLY A 285 -5.30 -15.38 4.94
C GLY A 285 -5.07 -13.87 5.03
N ALA A 286 -3.90 -13.42 5.51
CA ALA A 286 -3.55 -12.01 5.58
C ALA A 286 -3.09 -11.44 4.22
N PHE A 287 -3.13 -10.12 4.09
CA PHE A 287 -2.54 -9.40 2.98
C PHE A 287 -1.04 -9.17 3.21
N ILE A 288 -0.29 -9.29 2.11
CA ILE A 288 1.12 -8.94 1.97
C ILE A 288 1.19 -7.47 1.56
N GLY A 289 1.72 -6.62 2.43
CA GLY A 289 1.94 -5.21 2.15
C GLY A 289 3.31 -4.96 1.51
N PHE A 290 3.36 -4.84 0.18
CA PHE A 290 4.52 -4.28 -0.52
C PHE A 290 4.35 -2.78 -0.66
N ASP A 291 4.54 -2.07 0.45
CA ASP A 291 4.29 -0.63 0.58
C ASP A 291 5.54 0.23 0.44
N THR A 292 6.69 -0.31 0.05
CA THR A 292 7.89 0.52 -0.17
C THR A 292 8.38 0.49 -1.62
N VAL A 293 7.46 0.36 -2.58
CA VAL A 293 7.80 0.13 -3.99
C VAL A 293 7.71 1.39 -4.86
N GLY A 294 8.43 1.38 -5.98
CA GLY A 294 8.31 2.42 -7.01
C GLY A 294 9.15 3.66 -6.74
N HIS A 295 9.90 3.71 -5.64
CA HIS A 295 10.79 4.81 -5.33
C HIS A 295 11.98 4.37 -4.47
N ARG A 296 12.93 5.27 -4.22
CA ARG A 296 14.08 4.97 -3.37
C ARG A 296 13.82 5.43 -1.95
N MET A 297 13.95 4.53 -1.00
CA MET A 297 13.96 4.86 0.42
C MET A 297 15.39 5.07 0.92
N SER A 298 15.52 5.90 1.96
CA SER A 298 16.76 6.02 2.73
C SER A 298 16.93 4.91 3.77
N ALA A 299 15.82 4.36 4.29
CA ALA A 299 15.80 3.38 5.37
C ALA A 299 16.03 1.94 4.90
N SER A 300 15.79 1.63 3.62
CA SER A 300 15.99 0.29 3.05
C SER A 300 16.52 0.39 1.61
N PHE A 301 17.61 -0.32 1.32
CA PHE A 301 18.31 -0.30 0.03
C PHE A 301 18.08 -1.58 -0.79
N ILE A 302 16.87 -2.11 -0.79
CA ILE A 302 16.51 -3.24 -1.65
C ILE A 302 16.31 -2.76 -3.09
N PRO A 303 17.03 -3.32 -4.09
CA PRO A 303 16.82 -2.99 -5.49
C PRO A 303 15.39 -3.28 -5.94
N GLU A 304 14.81 -2.38 -6.74
CA GLU A 304 13.45 -2.53 -7.28
C GLU A 304 13.20 -3.86 -8.02
N ARG A 305 14.25 -4.42 -8.65
CA ARG A 305 14.16 -5.73 -9.31
C ARG A 305 13.85 -6.85 -8.30
N GLU A 306 14.45 -6.80 -7.13
CA GLU A 306 14.23 -7.78 -6.07
C GLU A 306 12.82 -7.66 -5.52
N LYS A 307 12.31 -6.42 -5.34
CA LYS A 307 10.91 -6.16 -4.98
C LYS A 307 9.92 -6.70 -6.03
N VAL A 308 10.25 -6.59 -7.31
CA VAL A 308 9.47 -7.24 -8.38
C VAL A 308 9.53 -8.77 -8.25
N ASP A 309 10.71 -9.35 -7.99
CA ASP A 309 10.85 -10.79 -7.80
C ASP A 309 10.03 -11.29 -6.58
N MET A 310 9.88 -10.50 -5.50
CA MET A 310 8.99 -10.81 -4.37
C MET A 310 7.52 -10.93 -4.81
N VAL A 311 7.02 -9.93 -5.55
CA VAL A 311 5.65 -9.95 -6.07
C VAL A 311 5.44 -11.14 -7.00
N LEU A 312 6.37 -11.38 -7.92
CA LEU A 312 6.29 -12.51 -8.85
C LEU A 312 6.27 -13.85 -8.11
N ASN A 313 7.05 -13.99 -7.04
CA ASN A 313 7.07 -15.20 -6.23
C ASN A 313 5.72 -15.46 -5.53
N ALA A 314 5.12 -14.42 -4.94
CA ALA A 314 3.78 -14.53 -4.35
C ALA A 314 2.71 -14.88 -5.41
N LEU A 315 2.79 -14.30 -6.60
CA LEU A 315 1.90 -14.62 -7.73
C LEU A 315 2.08 -16.06 -8.22
N GLU A 316 3.32 -16.54 -8.37
CA GLU A 316 3.63 -17.91 -8.77
C GLU A 316 3.08 -18.93 -7.75
N ALA A 317 3.09 -18.56 -6.47
CA ALA A 317 2.50 -19.34 -5.37
C ALA A 317 0.95 -19.26 -5.30
N GLY A 318 0.31 -18.41 -6.11
CA GLY A 318 -1.16 -18.31 -6.21
C GLY A 318 -1.80 -17.32 -5.25
N TYR A 319 -1.02 -16.40 -4.65
CA TYR A 319 -1.50 -15.43 -3.65
C TYR A 319 -1.90 -14.07 -4.24
N GLU A 320 -2.37 -14.04 -5.48
CA GLU A 320 -2.75 -12.79 -6.16
C GLU A 320 -3.83 -11.97 -5.45
N ASP A 321 -4.75 -12.63 -4.73
CA ASP A 321 -5.84 -11.99 -3.99
C ASP A 321 -5.43 -11.51 -2.58
N HIS A 322 -4.13 -11.61 -2.26
CA HIS A 322 -3.53 -11.25 -0.96
C HIS A 322 -2.40 -10.22 -1.10
N ILE A 323 -2.22 -9.58 -2.26
CA ILE A 323 -1.17 -8.58 -2.47
C ILE A 323 -1.77 -7.17 -2.44
N LEU A 324 -1.16 -6.28 -1.65
CA LEU A 324 -1.40 -4.83 -1.69
C LEU A 324 -0.10 -4.09 -2.04
N LEU A 325 -0.23 -2.98 -2.77
CA LEU A 325 0.91 -2.12 -3.16
C LEU A 325 0.72 -0.70 -2.65
N SER A 326 1.80 -0.12 -2.14
CA SER A 326 1.89 1.30 -1.78
C SER A 326 3.35 1.77 -1.89
N SER A 327 3.59 3.04 -1.61
CA SER A 327 4.94 3.60 -1.57
C SER A 327 5.39 4.08 -0.19
N ASP A 328 4.53 4.10 0.83
CA ASP A 328 4.91 4.62 2.15
C ASP A 328 5.49 6.03 1.99
N PHE A 329 4.79 6.83 1.18
CA PHE A 329 5.33 8.05 0.64
C PHE A 329 5.27 9.17 1.68
N ALA A 330 6.42 9.41 2.31
CA ALA A 330 6.57 10.38 3.41
C ALA A 330 7.63 11.47 3.16
N ASN A 331 8.03 11.75 1.92
CA ASN A 331 9.13 12.70 1.64
C ASN A 331 8.84 13.71 0.52
N THR A 332 9.24 14.97 0.71
CA THR A 332 9.11 16.03 -0.31
C THR A 332 10.03 15.83 -1.49
N ALA A 333 11.20 15.20 -1.30
CA ALA A 333 12.23 15.13 -2.34
C ALA A 333 11.78 14.41 -3.62
N GLN A 334 10.74 13.59 -3.55
CA GLN A 334 10.30 12.74 -4.66
C GLN A 334 8.86 13.08 -5.13
N ILE A 335 8.28 14.20 -4.69
CA ILE A 335 7.01 14.71 -5.23
C ILE A 335 7.21 15.27 -6.64
N LYS A 336 6.13 15.43 -7.42
CA LYS A 336 6.23 15.92 -8.81
C LYS A 336 6.74 17.36 -8.89
N ALA A 337 6.37 18.22 -7.94
CA ALA A 337 6.94 19.56 -7.80
C ALA A 337 8.48 19.55 -7.63
N ASN A 338 9.06 18.42 -7.20
CA ASN A 338 10.50 18.20 -7.07
C ASN A 338 11.03 17.18 -8.07
N TRP A 339 10.39 17.04 -9.23
CA TRP A 339 10.81 16.19 -10.34
C TRP A 339 10.81 14.68 -10.02
N GLY A 340 10.16 14.29 -8.93
CA GLY A 340 9.85 12.89 -8.66
C GLY A 340 8.50 12.47 -9.25
N ASN A 341 8.01 11.31 -8.84
CA ASN A 341 6.75 10.76 -9.34
C ASN A 341 5.56 11.05 -8.41
N GLY A 342 5.82 11.53 -7.19
CA GLY A 342 4.80 11.77 -6.17
C GLY A 342 4.04 10.51 -5.79
N PHE A 343 2.80 10.68 -5.35
CA PHE A 343 1.95 9.58 -4.87
C PHE A 343 1.60 8.54 -5.94
N SER A 344 1.78 8.83 -7.24
CA SER A 344 1.54 7.84 -8.30
C SER A 344 2.75 6.94 -8.58
N THR A 345 3.83 7.03 -7.79
CA THR A 345 5.10 6.33 -8.07
C THR A 345 4.94 4.82 -8.23
N VAL A 346 4.03 4.19 -7.49
CA VAL A 346 3.67 2.78 -7.67
C VAL A 346 3.18 2.52 -9.10
N LEU A 347 2.23 3.32 -9.58
CA LEU A 347 1.60 3.17 -10.89
C LEU A 347 2.54 3.52 -12.03
N VAL A 348 3.37 4.56 -11.88
CA VAL A 348 4.20 5.08 -12.98
C VAL A 348 5.60 4.45 -13.04
N GLN A 349 6.11 3.90 -11.93
CA GLN A 349 7.42 3.25 -11.88
C GLN A 349 7.35 1.74 -11.65
N PHE A 350 6.55 1.27 -10.69
CA PHE A 350 6.61 -0.13 -10.28
C PHE A 350 5.74 -1.04 -11.16
N VAL A 351 4.48 -0.66 -11.39
CA VAL A 351 3.52 -1.44 -12.19
C VAL A 351 4.00 -1.71 -13.62
N PRO A 352 4.65 -0.78 -14.35
CA PRO A 352 5.20 -1.07 -15.67
C PRO A 352 6.27 -2.19 -15.66
N LYS A 353 6.98 -2.37 -14.54
CA LYS A 353 7.95 -3.47 -14.38
C LYS A 353 7.22 -4.80 -14.24
N LEU A 354 6.13 -4.87 -13.46
CA LEU A 354 5.30 -6.07 -13.37
C LEU A 354 4.76 -6.47 -14.76
N ARG A 355 4.26 -5.50 -15.54
CA ARG A 355 3.84 -5.73 -16.94
C ARG A 355 4.98 -6.26 -17.80
N TYR A 356 6.17 -5.66 -17.70
CA TYR A 356 7.35 -6.10 -18.45
C TYR A 356 7.71 -7.57 -18.16
N TYR A 357 7.50 -8.05 -16.92
CA TYR A 357 7.69 -9.44 -16.55
C TYR A 357 6.49 -10.35 -16.87
N GLY A 358 5.46 -9.84 -17.55
CA GLY A 358 4.34 -10.62 -18.07
C GLY A 358 3.18 -10.79 -17.09
N VAL A 359 3.10 -9.99 -16.01
CA VAL A 359 1.92 -9.97 -15.14
C VAL A 359 0.73 -9.41 -15.94
N PRO A 360 -0.39 -10.16 -16.08
CA PRO A 360 -1.56 -9.70 -16.81
C PRO A 360 -2.22 -8.47 -16.18
N ASP A 361 -2.82 -7.60 -16.99
CA ASP A 361 -3.54 -6.41 -16.48
C ASP A 361 -4.73 -6.76 -15.57
N GLU A 362 -5.34 -7.93 -15.74
CA GLU A 362 -6.38 -8.44 -14.83
C GLU A 362 -5.85 -8.71 -13.42
N THR A 363 -4.65 -9.30 -13.29
CA THR A 363 -3.96 -9.51 -12.01
C THR A 363 -3.53 -8.17 -11.41
N ILE A 364 -3.00 -7.26 -12.22
CA ILE A 364 -2.64 -5.91 -11.76
C ILE A 364 -3.87 -5.15 -11.25
N ARG A 365 -5.01 -5.28 -11.93
CA ARG A 365 -6.28 -4.70 -11.48
C ARG A 365 -6.74 -5.31 -10.17
N LYS A 366 -6.58 -6.63 -9.96
CA LYS A 366 -6.87 -7.25 -8.66
C LYS A 366 -6.05 -6.58 -7.55
N ILE A 367 -4.74 -6.50 -7.75
CA ILE A 367 -3.80 -5.95 -6.76
C ILE A 367 -4.07 -4.48 -6.45
N LEU A 368 -4.33 -3.65 -7.46
CA LEU A 368 -4.49 -2.20 -7.28
C LEU A 368 -5.91 -1.76 -6.92
N VAL A 369 -6.93 -2.56 -7.26
CA VAL A 369 -8.33 -2.14 -7.17
C VAL A 369 -9.14 -3.10 -6.30
N ASP A 370 -9.17 -4.38 -6.64
CA ASP A 370 -10.10 -5.32 -6.01
C ASP A 370 -9.65 -5.70 -4.58
N ASN A 371 -8.34 -5.96 -4.40
CA ASN A 371 -7.74 -6.34 -3.12
C ASN A 371 -7.84 -5.23 -2.06
N PRO A 372 -7.45 -3.97 -2.34
CA PRO A 372 -7.59 -2.90 -1.34
C PRO A 372 -9.06 -2.65 -0.98
N ARG A 373 -10.01 -2.83 -1.91
CA ARG A 373 -11.44 -2.68 -1.61
C ARG A 373 -11.94 -3.81 -0.74
N ARG A 374 -11.52 -5.05 -0.99
CA ARG A 374 -11.79 -6.20 -0.10
C ARG A 374 -11.25 -5.95 1.30
N TRP A 375 -10.03 -5.43 1.39
CA TRP A 375 -9.38 -5.15 2.66
C TRP A 375 -10.03 -3.97 3.40
N LEU A 376 -10.38 -2.87 2.72
CA LEU A 376 -10.98 -1.68 3.33
C LEU A 376 -12.44 -1.85 3.74
N ALA A 377 -13.19 -2.67 3.00
CA ALA A 377 -14.61 -2.82 3.20
C ALA A 377 -14.91 -3.53 4.53
N HIS A 378 -15.72 -2.91 5.38
CA HIS A 378 -16.14 -3.49 6.65
C HIS A 378 -17.60 -3.17 6.94
N VAL A 379 -18.26 -4.04 7.71
CA VAL A 379 -19.58 -3.76 8.27
C VAL A 379 -19.38 -3.07 9.62
N PRO A 380 -19.84 -1.83 9.82
CA PRO A 380 -19.68 -1.15 11.09
C PRO A 380 -20.35 -1.95 12.22
N GLY A 381 -19.65 -2.09 13.35
CA GLY A 381 -20.24 -2.68 14.56
C GLY A 381 -21.49 -1.91 15.00
N ALA A 382 -22.46 -2.61 15.59
CA ALA A 382 -23.61 -1.94 16.23
C ALA A 382 -23.08 -1.03 17.35
N ALA A 383 -23.34 0.28 17.22
CA ALA A 383 -22.90 1.31 18.14
C ALA A 383 -23.45 1.12 19.56
#